data_AF-A0A9D9V3K1-F1
#
_entry.id   AF-A0A9D9V3K1-F1
#
_cell.length_a   1.000
_cell.length_b   1.000
_cell.length_c   1.000
_cell.angle_alpha   90.00
_cell.angle_beta   90.00
_cell.angle_gamma   90.00
#
_symmetry.space_group_name_H-M   'P 1'
#
loop_
_entity.id
_entity.type
_entity.pdbx_description
1 polymer ?
#
loop_
_entity_poly.entity_id
_entity_poly.type
_entity_poly.pdbx_seq_one_letter_code
_entity_poly.pdbx_strand_id
1 'polypeptide(L)' 'MNFAYLKHKYHESFIVDPSDLGNPTLTKIYKRVSGRLKIMPFLYLVPISVMVIVGISLVFGLSVVKIATLLQNGI' A
#
# COMPACT_ATOMS: atom_id res chain seq x y z
N MET A 1 6.78 13.71 38.68
CA MET A 1 7.19 13.54 37.27
C MET A 1 6.44 14.57 36.45
N ASN A 2 7.13 15.57 35.89
CA ASN A 2 6.49 16.79 35.35
C ASN A 2 6.00 16.56 33.91
N PHE A 3 4.68 16.62 33.68
CA PHE A 3 4.06 16.41 32.36
C PHE A 3 4.60 17.37 31.28
N ALA A 4 5.01 18.58 31.66
CA ALA A 4 5.57 19.56 30.74
C ALA A 4 6.89 19.08 30.09
N TYR A 5 7.74 18.39 30.85
CA TYR A 5 9.02 17.87 30.37
C TYR A 5 8.82 16.73 29.35
N LEU A 6 7.85 15.86 29.60
CA LEU A 6 7.50 14.77 28.70
C LEU A 6 6.90 15.30 27.39
N LYS A 7 6.06 16.34 27.45
CA LYS A 7 5.50 17.00 26.26
C LYS A 7 6.58 17.64 25.39
N HIS A 8 7.58 18.27 26.01
CA HIS A 8 8.72 18.86 25.30
C HIS A 8 9.55 17.79 24.59
N LYS A 9 9.94 16.74 25.32
CA LYS A 9 10.78 15.66 24.78
C LYS A 9 10.05 14.84 23.70
N TYR A 10 8.73 14.73 23.78
CA TYR A 10 7.89 14.14 22.74
C TYR A 10 7.80 15.02 21.50
N HIS A 11 7.76 16.35 21.63
CA HIS A 11 7.84 17.22 20.45
C HIS A 11 9.21 17.13 19.78
N GLU A 12 10.29 17.05 20.54
CA GLU A 12 11.67 17.05 20.02
C GLU A 12 12.01 15.80 19.19
N SER A 13 11.55 14.61 19.62
CA SER A 13 11.85 13.34 18.93
C SER A 13 10.89 13.00 17.79
N PHE A 14 9.72 13.65 17.73
CA PHE A 14 8.71 13.45 16.68
C PHE A 14 8.68 14.58 15.64
N ILE A 15 9.63 15.52 15.65
CA ILE A 15 9.97 16.33 14.46
C ILE A 15 10.76 15.43 13.50
N VAL A 16 10.12 14.34 13.08
CA VAL A 16 10.35 13.82 11.74
C VAL A 16 9.43 14.68 10.90
N ASP A 17 10.00 15.49 10.01
CA ASP A 17 9.23 16.34 9.11
C ASP A 17 8.02 15.54 8.61
N PRO A 18 6.78 16.11 8.69
CA PRO A 18 5.66 15.47 8.04
C PRO A 18 6.12 15.15 6.64
N SER A 19 6.02 13.89 6.19
CA SER A 19 6.50 13.49 4.86
C SER A 19 5.75 14.32 3.82
N ASP A 20 6.29 15.50 3.53
CA ASP A 20 5.69 16.52 2.73
C ASP A 20 6.23 16.24 1.35
N LEU A 21 5.37 15.71 0.49
CA LEU A 21 5.74 15.30 -0.87
C LEU A 21 5.95 16.52 -1.79
N GLY A 22 6.35 17.67 -1.24
CA GLY A 22 6.48 18.96 -1.93
C GLY A 22 5.16 19.56 -2.45
N ASN A 23 4.06 18.79 -2.44
CA ASN A 23 2.75 19.21 -2.92
C ASN A 23 1.67 18.97 -1.84
N PRO A 24 0.95 20.02 -1.40
CA PRO A 24 0.00 19.95 -0.28
C PRO A 24 -1.16 18.99 -0.53
N THR A 25 -1.57 18.79 -1.78
CA THR A 25 -2.61 17.82 -2.15
C THR A 25 -2.10 16.39 -1.99
N LEU A 26 -0.87 16.13 -2.45
CA LEU A 26 -0.23 14.83 -2.38
C LEU A 26 0.10 14.45 -0.93
N THR A 27 0.58 15.40 -0.12
CA THR A 27 0.79 15.22 1.32
C THR A 27 -0.50 14.87 2.05
N LYS A 28 -1.63 15.51 1.69
CA LYS A 28 -2.94 15.23 2.31
C LYS A 28 -3.46 13.84 1.97
N ILE A 29 -3.30 13.40 0.72
CA ILE A 29 -3.66 12.05 0.28
C ILE A 29 -2.76 11.03 0.98
N TYR A 30 -1.44 11.26 1.00
CA TYR A 30 -0.48 10.38 1.65
C TYR A 30 -0.75 10.21 3.15
N LYS A 31 -0.97 11.31 3.90
CA LYS A 31 -1.31 11.25 5.33
C LYS A 31 -2.64 10.52 5.59
N ARG A 32 -3.63 10.67 4.70
CA ARG A 32 -4.92 9.99 4.81
C ARG A 32 -4.81 8.49 4.53
N VAL A 33 -4.06 8.11 3.50
CA VAL A 33 -3.85 6.70 3.13
C VAL A 33 -2.98 6.00 4.17
N SER A 34 -1.83 6.59 4.55
CA SER A 34 -0.94 6.03 5.57
C SER A 34 -1.58 5.94 6.95
N GLY A 35 -2.44 6.90 7.33
CA GLY A 35 -3.22 6.83 8.56
C GLY A 35 -4.17 5.63 8.60
N ARG A 36 -4.87 5.35 7.50
CA ARG A 36 -5.73 4.16 7.39
C ARG A 36 -4.94 2.86 7.36
N LEU A 37 -3.78 2.88 6.70
CA LEU A 37 -2.90 1.70 6.58
C LEU A 37 -2.23 1.34 7.92
N LYS A 38 -1.96 2.32 8.78
CA LYS A 38 -1.37 2.11 10.13
C LYS A 38 -2.34 1.47 11.13
N ILE A 39 -3.65 1.69 10.97
CA ILE A 39 -4.64 1.23 11.95
C ILE A 39 -4.93 -0.27 11.77
N MET A 40 -5.06 -0.75 10.53
CA MET A 40 -5.21 -2.17 10.22
C MET A 40 -4.63 -2.46 8.84
N PRO A 41 -3.33 -2.80 8.72
CA PRO A 41 -2.73 -3.09 7.43
C PRO A 41 -3.41 -4.29 6.76
N PHE A 42 -3.69 -5.36 7.52
CA PHE A 42 -4.27 -6.60 6.98
C PHE A 42 -5.68 -6.45 6.41
N LEU A 43 -6.52 -5.59 7.00
CA LEU A 43 -7.92 -5.46 6.58
C LEU A 43 -8.05 -4.96 5.14
N TYR A 44 -7.11 -4.11 4.69
CA TYR A 44 -7.07 -3.61 3.32
C TYR A 44 -6.07 -4.37 2.45
N LEU A 45 -4.94 -4.79 3.01
CA LEU A 45 -3.88 -5.50 2.28
C LEU A 45 -4.38 -6.85 1.76
N VAL A 46 -5.16 -7.59 2.55
CA VAL A 46 -5.70 -8.92 2.17
C VAL A 46 -6.69 -8.85 1.01
N PRO A 47 -7.76 -8.03 1.02
CA PRO A 47 -8.66 -7.97 -0.12
C PRO A 47 -7.98 -7.41 -1.38
N ILE A 48 -7.06 -6.45 -1.24
CA ILE A 48 -6.28 -5.93 -2.36
C ILE A 48 -5.38 -7.02 -2.95
N SER A 49 -4.67 -7.79 -2.11
CA SER A 49 -3.80 -8.86 -2.59
C SER A 49 -4.60 -9.96 -3.29
N VAL A 50 -5.78 -10.33 -2.77
CA VAL A 50 -6.69 -11.27 -3.43
C VAL A 50 -7.14 -10.72 -4.79
N MET A 51 -7.57 -9.46 -4.86
CA MET A 51 -7.93 -8.83 -6.15
C MET A 51 -6.77 -8.84 -7.16
N VAL A 52 -5.55 -8.54 -6.69
CA VAL A 52 -4.35 -8.55 -7.54
C VAL A 52 -4.04 -9.96 -8.03
N ILE A 53 -4.08 -10.96 -7.15
CA ILE A 53 -3.83 -12.37 -7.51
C ILE A 53 -4.88 -12.84 -8.52
N VAL A 54 -6.16 -12.54 -8.30
CA VAL A 54 -7.24 -12.90 -9.24
C VAL A 54 -7.03 -12.19 -10.58
N GLY A 55 -6.71 -10.90 -10.58
CA GLY A 55 -6.44 -10.14 -11.80
C GLY A 55 -5.25 -10.70 -12.59
N ILE A 56 -4.13 -10.96 -11.91
CA ILE A 56 -2.95 -11.59 -12.51
C ILE A 56 -3.31 -12.98 -13.05
N SER A 57 -4.06 -13.78 -12.29
CA SER A 57 -4.47 -15.12 -12.70
C SER A 57 -5.39 -15.12 -13.92
N LEU A 58 -6.23 -14.10 -14.09
CA LEU A 58 -7.05 -13.94 -15.30
C LEU A 58 -6.21 -13.55 -16.51
N VAL A 59 -5.29 -12.59 -16.36
CA VAL A 59 -4.42 -12.11 -17.45
C VAL A 59 -3.42 -13.17 -17.88
N PHE A 60 -2.72 -13.80 -16.92
CA PHE A 60 -1.76 -14.84 -17.18
C PHE A 60 -2.42 -16.18 -17.47
N GLY A 61 -3.57 -16.49 -16.88
CA GLY A 61 -4.34 -17.69 -17.20
C GLY A 61 -4.74 -17.71 -18.67
N LEU A 62 -5.22 -16.60 -19.21
CA LEU A 62 -5.50 -16.47 -20.66
C LEU A 62 -4.23 -16.61 -21.51
N SER A 63 -3.09 -16.10 -21.04
CA SER A 63 -1.81 -16.25 -21.73
C SER A 63 -1.32 -17.69 -21.72
N VAL A 64 -1.44 -18.40 -20.59
CA VAL A 64 -1.10 -19.83 -20.45
C VAL A 64 -2.02 -20.68 -21.32
N VAL A 65 -3.32 -20.40 -21.33
CA VAL A 65 -4.27 -21.08 -22.22
C VAL A 65 -3.89 -20.82 -23.68
N LYS A 66 -3.60 -19.58 -24.08
CA LYS A 66 -3.15 -19.28 -25.45
C LYS A 66 -1.86 -20.00 -25.84
N ILE A 67 -0.86 -20.03 -24.95
CA ILE A 67 0.39 -20.76 -25.19
C ILE A 67 0.12 -22.26 -25.28
N ALA A 68 -0.69 -22.82 -24.38
CA ALA A 68 -1.08 -24.22 -24.40
C ALA A 68 -1.90 -24.57 -25.65
N THR A 69 -2.79 -23.69 -26.10
CA THR A 69 -3.56 -23.86 -27.34
C THR A 69 -2.67 -23.73 -28.57
N LEU A 70 -1.69 -22.82 -28.59
CA LEU A 70 -0.69 -22.76 -29.67
C LEU A 70 0.20 -24.00 -29.69
N LEU A 71 0.55 -24.54 -28.52
CA LEU A 71 1.35 -25.76 -28.39
C LEU A 71 0.54 -27.02 -28.74
N GLN A 72 -0.76 -27.06 -28.40
CA GLN A 72 -1.67 -28.17 -28.72
C GLN A 72 -2.18 -28.15 -30.16
N ASN A 73 -2.41 -26.97 -30.73
CA ASN A 73 -2.88 -26.83 -32.11
C ASN A 73 -1.75 -26.96 -33.14
N GLY A 74 -0.52 -27.22 -32.70
CA GLY A 74 0.59 -27.59 -33.55
C GLY A 74 1.09 -26.42 -34.42
N ILE A 75 2.36 -26.10 -34.23
CA ILE A 75 3.25 -26.28 -35.37
C ILE A 75 3.48 -27.78 -35.49
#